data_AF-A0A2M9Z407-F1
#
_entry.id   AF-A0A2M9Z407-F1
#
_cell.length_a   1.000
_cell.length_b   1.000
_cell.length_c   1.000
_cell.angle_alpha   90.00
_cell.angle_beta   90.00
_cell.angle_gamma   90.00
#
_symmetry.space_group_name_H-M   'P 1'
#
loop_
_entity.id
_entity.type
_entity.pdbx_description
1 polymer ?
#
loop_
_entity_poly.entity_id
_entity_poly.type
_entity_poly.pdbx_seq_one_letter_code
_entity_poly.pdbx_strand_id
1 'polypeptide(L)'
;MNLSKDKTLDLVSRCGDGEEEALKQFFEIYSEDIYNFPMKIFHLSEDDAGDFFIYAFERLKTGARFGSFKGKSSFRTWFYSVLRNMLIDWQRTKRELKVTNLGKISKEGKEYATIEDEPDTRPEMQEEASELSDRFNQALEEIGVDKRVIFKLSYIYYLNLNEDEVQYLLEKTALSPDALKEKILHLRSELSNREEENIRMEDKITSLYLNILDLKEKQQNTAKIAPILPMEVDKTSHALKKKYEQRKKLLEKKKKGHFLARTPYREVADLIGISEGNVSVTLLRLIEKIQKKLDFSDLDF
;
A
#
# COMPACT_ATOMS: atom_id res chain seq x y z
N MET A 1 3.59 23.44 -15.57
CA MET A 1 4.05 24.85 -15.47
C MET A 1 4.30 25.20 -14.01
N ASN A 2 5.39 25.90 -13.67
CA ASN A 2 5.59 26.40 -12.30
C ASN A 2 5.04 27.83 -12.19
N LEU A 3 3.96 28.03 -11.44
CA LEU A 3 3.49 29.38 -11.09
C LEU A 3 4.47 30.05 -10.12
N SER A 4 4.54 31.39 -10.18
CA SER A 4 5.26 32.15 -9.15
C SER A 4 4.54 32.01 -7.81
N LYS A 5 5.30 32.12 -6.71
CA LYS A 5 4.79 31.95 -5.34
C LYS A 5 3.55 32.81 -5.05
N ASP A 6 3.56 34.06 -5.50
CA ASP A 6 2.46 35.00 -5.28
C ASP A 6 1.20 34.61 -6.07
N LYS A 7 1.37 34.18 -7.33
CA LYS A 7 0.26 33.67 -8.16
C LYS A 7 -0.33 32.37 -7.60
N THR A 8 0.52 31.51 -7.02
CA THR A 8 0.05 30.29 -6.34
C THR A 8 -0.74 30.63 -5.08
N LEU A 9 -0.28 31.60 -4.28
CA LEU A 9 -0.99 32.03 -3.07
C LEU A 9 -2.37 32.62 -3.39
N ASP A 10 -2.44 33.48 -4.41
CA ASP A 10 -3.70 34.07 -4.90
C ASP A 10 -4.68 32.99 -5.38
N LEU A 11 -4.23 32.10 -6.27
CA LEU A 11 -5.03 30.99 -6.78
C LEU A 11 -5.59 30.11 -5.65
N VAL A 12 -4.76 29.79 -4.66
CA VAL A 12 -5.13 28.91 -3.54
C VAL A 12 -6.10 29.61 -2.58
N SER A 13 -5.96 30.91 -2.37
CA SER A 13 -6.92 31.70 -1.58
C SER A 13 -8.30 31.63 -2.22
N ARG A 14 -8.38 31.95 -3.53
CA ARG A 14 -9.63 31.94 -4.29
C ARG A 14 -10.27 30.55 -4.38
N CYS A 15 -9.44 29.49 -4.47
CA CYS A 15 -9.93 28.11 -4.31
C CYS A 15 -10.55 27.86 -2.93
N GLY A 16 -9.95 28.40 -1.87
CA GLY A 16 -10.46 28.30 -0.49
C GLY A 16 -11.80 29.00 -0.28
N ASP A 17 -12.04 30.08 -1.03
CA ASP A 17 -13.30 30.82 -1.05
C ASP A 17 -14.38 30.15 -1.92
N GLY A 18 -14.03 29.06 -2.61
CA GLY A 18 -14.96 28.28 -3.43
C GLY A 18 -15.21 28.86 -4.83
N GLU A 19 -14.35 29.76 -5.32
CA GLU A 19 -14.46 30.28 -6.68
C GLU A 19 -14.28 29.17 -7.72
N GLU A 20 -15.30 28.91 -8.54
CA GLU A 20 -15.32 27.86 -9.56
C GLU A 20 -14.17 27.99 -10.56
N GLU A 21 -13.89 29.23 -10.99
CA GLU A 21 -12.87 29.50 -12.00
C GLU A 21 -11.46 29.28 -11.46
N ALA A 22 -11.25 29.56 -10.17
CA ALA A 22 -10.00 29.27 -9.48
C ALA A 22 -9.81 27.76 -9.31
N LEU A 23 -10.87 27.02 -8.94
CA LEU A 23 -10.85 25.57 -8.82
C LEU A 23 -10.58 24.89 -10.16
N LYS A 24 -11.21 25.36 -11.24
CA LYS A 24 -10.96 24.87 -12.60
C LYS A 24 -9.50 25.09 -12.99
N GLN A 25 -8.99 26.31 -12.81
CA GLN A 25 -7.59 26.63 -13.07
C GLN A 25 -6.64 25.76 -12.24
N PHE A 26 -6.97 25.52 -10.97
CA PHE A 26 -6.21 24.62 -10.10
C PHE A 26 -6.14 23.20 -10.68
N PHE A 27 -7.27 22.62 -11.08
CA PHE A 27 -7.28 21.28 -11.67
C PHE A 27 -6.54 21.22 -13.01
N GLU A 28 -6.61 22.25 -13.85
CA GLU A 28 -5.80 22.33 -15.07
C GLU A 28 -4.29 22.28 -14.77
N ILE A 29 -3.85 22.86 -13.66
CA ILE A 29 -2.43 22.91 -13.28
C ILE A 29 -1.97 21.62 -12.58
N TYR A 30 -2.80 21.04 -11.70
CA TYR A 30 -2.37 20.02 -10.75
C TYR A 30 -2.98 18.63 -10.99
N SER A 31 -3.84 18.43 -11.99
CA SER A 31 -4.45 17.11 -12.22
C SER A 31 -3.42 16.00 -12.44
N GLU A 32 -2.38 16.28 -13.24
CA GLU A 32 -1.29 15.32 -13.49
C GLU A 32 -0.51 15.00 -12.20
N ASP A 33 -0.37 15.98 -11.29
CA ASP A 33 0.26 15.75 -9.99
C ASP A 33 -0.59 14.86 -9.08
N ILE A 34 -1.91 15.06 -9.07
CA ILE A 34 -2.85 14.26 -8.28
C ILE A 34 -2.86 12.83 -8.80
N TYR A 35 -2.97 12.65 -10.12
CA TYR A 35 -3.02 11.34 -10.77
C TYR A 35 -1.72 10.55 -10.57
N ASN A 36 -0.56 11.21 -10.74
CA ASN A 36 0.72 10.52 -10.60
C ASN A 36 1.17 10.33 -9.15
N PHE A 37 0.55 10.99 -8.17
CA PHE A 37 1.00 10.95 -6.78
C PHE A 37 0.99 9.52 -6.18
N PRO A 38 -0.09 8.72 -6.32
CA PRO A 38 -0.11 7.33 -5.88
C PRO A 38 1.03 6.49 -6.48
N MET A 39 1.24 6.59 -7.79
CA MET A 39 2.29 5.85 -8.50
C MET A 39 3.69 6.27 -8.05
N LYS A 40 4.00 7.57 -8.12
CA LYS A 40 5.35 8.10 -7.83
C LYS A 40 5.77 7.88 -6.38
N ILE A 41 4.81 7.91 -5.46
CA ILE A 41 5.11 7.97 -4.03
C ILE A 41 4.90 6.62 -3.35
N PHE A 42 3.85 5.90 -3.71
CA PHE A 42 3.45 4.64 -3.08
C PHE A 42 3.67 3.42 -3.98
N HIS A 43 4.03 3.61 -5.26
CA HIS A 43 4.19 2.55 -6.25
C HIS A 43 2.89 1.74 -6.40
N LEU A 44 1.77 2.46 -6.41
CA LEU A 44 0.46 1.90 -6.72
C LEU A 44 0.31 1.78 -8.23
N SER A 45 -0.62 0.94 -8.68
CA SER A 45 -0.91 0.78 -10.11
C SER A 45 -1.50 2.06 -10.70
N GLU A 46 -1.49 2.15 -12.04
CA GLU A 46 -2.12 3.26 -12.75
C GLU A 46 -3.62 3.37 -12.45
N ASP A 47 -4.30 2.24 -12.29
CA ASP A 47 -5.72 2.26 -11.97
C ASP A 47 -6.02 2.68 -10.53
N ASP A 48 -5.20 2.27 -9.56
CA ASP A 48 -5.27 2.81 -8.20
C ASP A 48 -5.05 4.34 -8.21
N ALA A 49 -4.22 4.83 -9.13
CA ALA A 49 -4.04 6.25 -9.37
C ALA A 49 -5.30 6.92 -9.94
N GLY A 50 -5.98 6.28 -10.89
CA GLY A 50 -7.26 6.74 -11.45
C GLY A 50 -8.38 6.77 -10.41
N ASP A 51 -8.58 5.69 -9.65
CA ASP A 51 -9.56 5.60 -8.56
C ASP A 51 -9.29 6.68 -7.51
N PHE A 52 -8.03 6.82 -7.09
CA PHE A 52 -7.62 7.85 -6.14
C PHE A 52 -7.85 9.25 -6.71
N PHE A 53 -7.60 9.47 -8.00
CA PHE A 53 -7.82 10.76 -8.64
C PHE A 53 -9.29 11.19 -8.51
N ILE A 54 -10.23 10.30 -8.81
CA ILE A 54 -11.67 10.57 -8.65
C ILE A 54 -12.01 10.84 -7.19
N TYR A 55 -11.54 9.98 -6.27
CA TYR A 55 -11.72 10.16 -4.83
C TYR A 55 -11.20 11.53 -4.35
N ALA A 56 -10.06 11.95 -4.89
CA ALA A 56 -9.40 13.19 -4.54
C ALA A 56 -10.12 14.40 -5.13
N PHE A 57 -10.52 14.33 -6.40
CA PHE A 57 -11.30 15.34 -7.09
C PHE A 57 -12.58 15.67 -6.30
N GLU A 58 -13.36 14.64 -5.92
CA GLU A 58 -14.61 14.80 -5.17
C GLU A 58 -14.42 15.52 -3.82
N ARG A 59 -13.25 15.37 -3.20
CA ARG A 59 -12.91 15.99 -1.90
C ARG A 59 -12.21 17.33 -2.01
N LEU A 60 -11.70 17.68 -3.18
CA LEU A 60 -11.01 18.94 -3.46
C LEU A 60 -11.92 19.96 -4.14
N LYS A 61 -12.92 19.50 -4.91
CA LYS A 61 -13.82 20.38 -5.69
C LYS A 61 -14.63 21.38 -4.85
N THR A 62 -14.72 21.20 -3.54
CA THR A 62 -15.43 22.11 -2.63
C THR A 62 -14.57 23.28 -2.14
N GLY A 63 -13.26 23.29 -2.40
CA GLY A 63 -12.37 24.35 -1.90
C GLY A 63 -12.02 24.27 -0.40
N ALA A 64 -12.79 23.55 0.40
CA ALA A 64 -12.69 23.56 1.87
C ALA A 64 -11.28 23.20 2.41
N ARG A 65 -10.55 22.31 1.73
CA ARG A 65 -9.21 21.87 2.16
C ARG A 65 -8.15 22.96 1.96
N PHE A 66 -8.33 23.87 0.99
CA PHE A 66 -7.37 24.91 0.63
C PHE A 66 -7.22 25.98 1.72
N GLY A 67 -8.26 26.26 2.51
CA GLY A 67 -8.23 27.22 3.61
C GLY A 67 -7.24 26.89 4.75
N SER A 68 -6.74 25.65 4.79
CA SER A 68 -5.72 25.23 5.76
C SER A 68 -4.28 25.58 5.34
N PHE A 69 -4.06 26.03 4.09
CA PHE A 69 -2.75 26.47 3.63
C PHE A 69 -2.39 27.84 4.24
N LYS A 70 -1.24 27.93 4.93
CA LYS A 70 -0.76 29.14 5.60
C LYS A 70 0.54 29.71 5.00
N GLY A 71 0.98 29.24 3.83
CA GLY A 71 2.18 29.74 3.15
C GLY A 71 3.52 29.48 3.84
N LYS A 72 3.55 28.62 4.87
CA LYS A 72 4.78 28.27 5.63
C LYS A 72 5.75 27.35 4.87
N SER A 73 5.29 26.68 3.82
CA SER A 73 6.04 25.84 2.87
C SER A 73 5.61 26.21 1.45
N SER A 74 6.23 25.64 0.39
CA SER A 74 5.54 25.68 -0.91
C SER A 74 4.17 25.04 -0.81
N PHE A 75 3.30 25.53 -1.69
CA PHE A 75 2.02 24.91 -1.92
C PHE A 75 2.16 23.43 -2.31
N ARG A 76 3.12 23.08 -3.20
CA ARG A 76 3.34 21.69 -3.64
C ARG A 76 3.64 20.74 -2.48
N THR A 77 4.50 21.15 -1.54
CA THR A 77 4.83 20.38 -0.34
C THR A 77 3.63 20.20 0.58
N TRP A 78 2.86 21.26 0.82
CA TRP A 78 1.62 21.18 1.60
C TRP A 78 0.58 20.29 0.91
N PHE A 79 0.41 20.48 -0.40
CA PHE A 79 -0.59 19.77 -1.20
C PHE A 79 -0.30 18.28 -1.27
N TYR A 80 0.96 17.89 -1.42
CA TYR A 80 1.36 16.49 -1.36
C TYR A 80 1.13 15.86 0.03
N SER A 81 1.12 16.66 1.11
CA SER A 81 0.72 16.17 2.44
C SER A 81 -0.80 15.96 2.54
N VAL A 82 -1.59 16.82 1.88
CA VAL A 82 -3.05 16.64 1.73
C VAL A 82 -3.35 15.37 0.93
N LEU A 83 -2.70 15.20 -0.24
CA LEU A 83 -2.85 14.01 -1.07
C LEU A 83 -2.43 12.74 -0.34
N ARG A 84 -1.34 12.77 0.44
CA ARG A 84 -0.93 11.66 1.30
C ARG A 84 -2.05 11.22 2.24
N ASN A 85 -2.62 12.16 2.99
CA ASN A 85 -3.67 11.84 3.97
C ASN A 85 -4.92 11.29 3.28
N MET A 86 -5.30 11.92 2.16
CA MET A 86 -6.42 11.45 1.35
C MET A 86 -6.17 10.06 0.76
N LEU A 87 -4.95 9.74 0.35
CA LEU A 87 -4.61 8.43 -0.20
C LEU A 87 -4.66 7.37 0.89
N ILE A 88 -4.17 7.68 2.09
CA ILE A 88 -4.26 6.77 3.25
C ILE A 88 -5.72 6.53 3.63
N ASP A 89 -6.52 7.60 3.69
CA ASP A 89 -7.95 7.49 3.96
C ASP A 89 -8.67 6.69 2.87
N TRP A 90 -8.35 6.91 1.59
CA TRP A 90 -8.88 6.13 0.47
C TRP A 90 -8.45 4.67 0.55
N GLN A 91 -7.19 4.38 0.83
CA GLN A 91 -6.70 3.00 1.00
C GLN A 91 -7.35 2.32 2.20
N ARG A 92 -7.61 3.05 3.29
CA ARG A 92 -8.38 2.56 4.44
C ARG A 92 -9.81 2.26 4.04
N THR A 93 -10.52 3.16 3.36
CA THR A 93 -11.88 2.91 2.89
C THR A 93 -11.92 1.75 1.89
N LYS A 94 -10.96 1.65 0.95
CA LYS A 94 -10.83 0.53 0.02
C LYS A 94 -10.58 -0.78 0.78
N ARG A 95 -9.82 -0.76 1.87
CA ARG A 95 -9.59 -1.93 2.74
C ARG A 95 -10.78 -2.27 3.65
N GLU A 96 -11.49 -1.29 4.18
CA GLU A 96 -12.70 -1.47 5.00
C GLU A 96 -13.85 -2.02 4.14
N LEU A 97 -14.01 -1.52 2.91
CA LEU A 97 -14.93 -2.09 1.93
C LEU A 97 -14.53 -3.53 1.55
N LYS A 98 -13.22 -3.81 1.39
CA LYS A 98 -12.70 -5.19 1.20
C LYS A 98 -13.00 -6.11 2.37
N VAL A 99 -13.13 -5.61 3.60
CA VAL A 99 -13.52 -6.41 4.78
C VAL A 99 -15.04 -6.64 4.85
N THR A 100 -15.85 -5.87 4.09
CA THR A 100 -17.31 -5.82 4.24
C THR A 100 -18.08 -6.59 3.15
N ASN A 101 -17.43 -7.10 2.10
CA ASN A 101 -18.08 -7.96 1.12
C ASN A 101 -17.76 -9.44 1.34
N LEU A 102 -18.82 -10.19 1.67
CA LEU A 102 -19.02 -11.65 1.55
C LEU A 102 -18.49 -12.56 2.69
N GLY A 103 -19.23 -12.58 3.80
CA GLY A 103 -19.87 -13.82 4.29
C GLY A 103 -19.02 -14.84 5.07
N LYS A 104 -18.79 -14.58 6.37
CA LYS A 104 -18.93 -15.52 7.51
C LYS A 104 -18.43 -14.88 8.81
N ILE A 105 -19.41 -14.56 9.64
CA ILE A 105 -19.37 -13.84 10.92
C ILE A 105 -18.58 -14.58 12.03
N SER A 106 -17.78 -13.83 12.79
CA SER A 106 -17.21 -14.25 14.09
C SER A 106 -18.29 -14.31 15.20
N LYS A 107 -18.00 -14.94 16.35
CA LYS A 107 -18.91 -14.97 17.53
C LYS A 107 -19.32 -13.57 18.04
N GLU A 108 -18.65 -12.51 17.59
CA GLU A 108 -18.86 -11.10 17.95
C GLU A 108 -19.45 -10.25 16.79
N GLY A 109 -19.84 -10.86 15.66
CA GLY A 109 -20.45 -10.11 14.56
C GLY A 109 -19.46 -9.48 13.56
N LYS A 110 -18.15 -9.68 13.71
CA LYS A 110 -17.13 -9.14 12.77
C LYS A 110 -16.69 -10.18 11.73
N GLU A 111 -16.73 -9.81 10.45
CA GLU A 111 -16.27 -10.60 9.29
C GLU A 111 -14.81 -10.26 8.92
N TYR A 112 -14.09 -11.20 8.29
CA TYR A 112 -12.73 -11.00 7.79
C TYR A 112 -12.61 -11.58 6.37
N ALA A 113 -12.20 -10.73 5.41
CA ALA A 113 -11.96 -11.11 4.02
C ALA A 113 -10.47 -11.45 3.75
N THR A 114 -10.19 -12.12 2.63
CA THR A 114 -8.83 -12.25 2.07
C THR A 114 -8.76 -11.76 0.63
N ILE A 115 -7.55 -11.67 0.07
CA ILE A 115 -7.27 -11.15 -1.28
C ILE A 115 -7.78 -12.09 -2.39
N GLU A 116 -8.00 -13.39 -2.13
CA GLU A 116 -8.42 -14.36 -3.16
C GLU A 116 -9.88 -14.22 -3.64
N ASP A 117 -10.74 -13.46 -2.94
CA ASP A 117 -12.19 -13.49 -3.19
C ASP A 117 -12.76 -12.41 -4.12
N GLU A 118 -11.96 -11.46 -4.63
CA GLU A 118 -12.49 -10.43 -5.53
C GLU A 118 -11.64 -10.27 -6.81
N PRO A 119 -12.22 -10.58 -8.00
CA PRO A 119 -11.63 -10.22 -9.27
C PRO A 119 -11.73 -8.70 -9.47
N ASP A 120 -10.73 -8.15 -10.16
CA ASP A 120 -10.69 -6.75 -10.54
C ASP A 120 -11.93 -6.38 -11.37
N THR A 121 -12.66 -5.32 -11.02
CA THR A 121 -13.95 -4.95 -11.66
C THR A 121 -13.79 -4.14 -12.95
N ARG A 122 -12.56 -3.88 -13.39
CA ARG A 122 -12.24 -3.11 -14.61
C ARG A 122 -12.14 -4.03 -15.82
N PRO A 123 -12.99 -3.91 -16.87
CA PRO A 123 -13.01 -4.83 -18.03
C PRO A 123 -11.65 -5.01 -18.72
N GLU A 124 -10.82 -3.97 -18.77
CA GLU A 124 -9.53 -3.93 -19.47
C GLU A 124 -8.40 -4.61 -18.68
N MET A 125 -8.50 -4.66 -17.35
CA MET A 125 -7.58 -5.37 -16.46
C MET A 125 -8.15 -6.68 -15.94
N GLN A 126 -9.43 -6.96 -16.18
CA GLN A 126 -10.08 -8.19 -15.79
C GLN A 126 -9.43 -9.36 -16.53
N GLU A 127 -9.07 -9.18 -17.81
CA GLU A 127 -8.36 -10.19 -18.59
C GLU A 127 -6.94 -10.41 -18.05
N GLU A 128 -6.11 -9.38 -17.89
CA GLU A 128 -4.73 -9.55 -17.38
C GLU A 128 -4.67 -10.01 -15.92
N ALA A 129 -5.53 -9.47 -15.05
CA ALA A 129 -5.62 -9.87 -13.65
C ALA A 129 -6.25 -11.25 -13.50
N SER A 130 -7.25 -11.62 -14.33
CA SER A 130 -7.75 -13.00 -14.39
C SER A 130 -6.67 -13.91 -14.91
N GLU A 131 -5.97 -13.59 -15.99
CA GLU A 131 -4.88 -14.40 -16.52
C GLU A 131 -3.76 -14.59 -15.50
N LEU A 132 -3.36 -13.54 -14.77
CA LEU A 132 -2.36 -13.64 -13.72
C LEU A 132 -2.87 -14.48 -12.53
N SER A 133 -4.12 -14.27 -12.11
CA SER A 133 -4.79 -15.05 -11.06
C SER A 133 -4.93 -16.52 -11.46
N ASP A 134 -5.31 -16.79 -12.71
CA ASP A 134 -5.47 -18.12 -13.29
C ASP A 134 -4.12 -18.80 -13.41
N ARG A 135 -3.07 -18.11 -13.88
CA ARG A 135 -1.69 -18.62 -13.89
C ARG A 135 -1.18 -18.92 -12.48
N PHE A 136 -1.50 -18.06 -11.51
CA PHE A 136 -1.14 -18.24 -10.11
C PHE A 136 -1.86 -19.46 -9.51
N ASN A 137 -3.18 -19.55 -9.69
CA ASN A 137 -4.01 -20.64 -9.23
C ASN A 137 -3.60 -21.97 -9.88
N GLN A 138 -3.34 -21.98 -11.19
CA GLN A 138 -2.82 -23.14 -11.91
C GLN A 138 -1.44 -23.56 -11.38
N ALA A 139 -0.55 -22.59 -11.11
CA ALA A 139 0.75 -22.88 -10.52
C ALA A 139 0.62 -23.50 -9.12
N LEU A 140 -0.37 -23.07 -8.33
CA LEU A 140 -0.73 -23.68 -7.05
C LEU A 140 -1.36 -25.06 -7.21
N GLU A 141 -2.25 -25.27 -8.17
CA GLU A 141 -2.90 -26.57 -8.41
C GLU A 141 -1.90 -27.68 -8.71
N GLU A 142 -0.81 -27.37 -9.42
CA GLU A 142 0.31 -28.29 -9.66
C GLU A 142 1.18 -28.57 -8.43
N ILE A 143 0.95 -27.86 -7.32
CA ILE A 143 1.58 -28.10 -6.03
C ILE A 143 0.66 -29.05 -5.25
N GLY A 144 1.22 -30.10 -4.64
CA GLY A 144 0.45 -31.00 -3.78
C GLY A 144 -0.25 -30.26 -2.64
N VAL A 145 -1.43 -30.75 -2.24
CA VAL A 145 -2.27 -30.13 -1.21
C VAL A 145 -1.50 -29.86 0.10
N ASP A 146 -0.59 -30.77 0.47
CA ASP A 146 0.30 -30.65 1.64
C ASP A 146 1.13 -29.36 1.62
N LYS A 147 1.66 -29.01 0.45
CA LYS A 147 2.50 -27.83 0.25
C LYS A 147 1.67 -26.57 0.00
N ARG A 148 0.53 -26.67 -0.70
CA ARG A 148 -0.40 -25.54 -0.87
C ARG A 148 -0.90 -25.03 0.47
N VAL A 149 -1.28 -25.95 1.36
CA VAL A 149 -1.73 -25.63 2.72
C VAL A 149 -0.65 -24.87 3.49
N ILE A 150 0.62 -25.32 3.45
CA ILE A 150 1.74 -24.60 4.07
C ILE A 150 1.87 -23.18 3.50
N PHE A 151 1.78 -23.03 2.18
CA PHE A 151 1.89 -21.75 1.51
C PHE A 151 0.73 -20.81 1.90
N LYS A 152 -0.52 -21.25 1.73
CA LYS A 152 -1.71 -20.45 2.03
C LYS A 152 -1.84 -20.12 3.51
N LEU A 153 -1.50 -21.04 4.42
CA LEU A 153 -1.43 -20.73 5.85
C LEU A 153 -0.35 -19.68 6.17
N SER A 154 0.77 -19.68 5.47
CA SER A 154 1.82 -18.66 5.63
C SER A 154 1.36 -17.26 5.20
N TYR A 155 0.36 -17.19 4.32
CA TYR A 155 -0.23 -15.98 3.78
C TYR A 155 -1.74 -15.89 4.06
N ILE A 156 -2.22 -16.44 5.19
CA ILE A 156 -3.67 -16.64 5.47
C ILE A 156 -4.48 -15.34 5.62
N TYR A 157 -3.79 -14.21 5.78
CA TYR A 157 -4.39 -12.88 5.74
C TYR A 157 -4.75 -12.47 4.29
N TYR A 158 -3.98 -12.97 3.32
CA TYR A 158 -4.13 -12.66 1.90
C TYR A 158 -4.81 -13.78 1.12
N LEU A 159 -4.68 -15.03 1.54
CA LEU A 159 -5.17 -16.18 0.79
C LEU A 159 -6.24 -16.93 1.58
N ASN A 160 -7.22 -17.48 0.87
CA ASN A 160 -8.20 -18.39 1.42
C ASN A 160 -7.75 -19.84 1.29
N LEU A 161 -8.33 -20.69 2.10
CA LEU A 161 -8.19 -22.13 1.96
C LEU A 161 -9.36 -22.66 1.16
N ASN A 162 -9.06 -23.48 0.16
CA ASN A 162 -10.05 -24.19 -0.63
C ASN A 162 -10.63 -25.36 0.15
N GLU A 163 -11.74 -25.93 -0.33
CA GLU A 163 -12.43 -27.03 0.37
C GLU A 163 -11.53 -28.25 0.60
N ASP A 164 -10.71 -28.64 -0.39
CA ASP A 164 -9.76 -29.74 -0.28
C ASP A 164 -8.64 -29.46 0.73
N GLU A 165 -8.22 -28.20 0.83
CA GLU A 165 -7.18 -27.74 1.78
C GLU A 165 -7.72 -27.71 3.21
N VAL A 166 -8.98 -27.28 3.40
CA VAL A 166 -9.68 -27.36 4.68
C VAL A 166 -9.87 -28.81 5.09
N GLN A 167 -10.29 -29.68 4.18
CA GLN A 167 -10.45 -31.10 4.45
C GLN A 167 -9.11 -31.77 4.82
N TYR A 168 -8.04 -31.46 4.08
CA TYR A 168 -6.69 -31.91 4.41
C TYR A 168 -6.28 -31.49 5.83
N LEU A 169 -6.58 -30.24 6.22
CA LEU A 169 -6.31 -29.76 7.57
C LEU A 169 -7.14 -30.49 8.62
N LEU A 170 -8.42 -30.75 8.38
CA LEU A 170 -9.26 -31.52 9.31
C LEU A 170 -8.82 -32.98 9.45
N GLU A 171 -8.18 -33.55 8.44
CA GLU A 171 -7.62 -34.92 8.52
C GLU A 171 -6.27 -34.94 9.25
N LYS A 172 -5.46 -33.90 9.09
CA LYS A 172 -4.15 -33.78 9.75
C LYS A 172 -4.24 -33.24 11.16
N THR A 173 -5.24 -32.44 11.45
CA THR A 173 -5.48 -31.86 12.77
C THR A 173 -6.61 -32.61 13.44
N ALA A 174 -6.49 -32.93 14.74
CA ALA A 174 -7.60 -33.49 15.50
C ALA A 174 -8.65 -32.41 15.88
N LEU A 175 -8.80 -31.36 15.07
CA LEU A 175 -9.67 -30.22 15.32
C LEU A 175 -11.05 -30.44 14.71
N SER A 176 -12.08 -29.91 15.35
CA SER A 176 -13.40 -29.79 14.72
C SER A 176 -13.40 -28.67 13.67
N PRO A 177 -14.33 -28.69 12.69
CA PRO A 177 -14.50 -27.62 11.72
C PRO A 177 -14.62 -26.22 12.35
N ASP A 178 -15.39 -26.12 13.44
CA ASP A 178 -15.56 -24.85 14.16
C ASP A 178 -14.26 -24.39 14.85
N ALA A 179 -13.52 -25.32 15.45
CA ALA A 179 -12.25 -24.99 16.10
C ALA A 179 -11.18 -24.55 15.10
N LEU A 180 -11.11 -25.19 13.92
CA LEU A 180 -10.23 -24.76 12.83
C LEU A 180 -10.61 -23.36 12.33
N LYS A 181 -11.91 -23.09 12.15
CA LYS A 181 -12.42 -21.77 11.76
C LYS A 181 -12.03 -20.70 12.77
N GLU A 182 -12.23 -20.95 14.07
CA GLU A 182 -11.83 -20.01 15.13
C GLU A 182 -10.33 -19.76 15.15
N LYS A 183 -9.50 -20.80 14.94
CA LYS A 183 -8.04 -20.69 14.86
C LYS A 183 -7.62 -19.80 13.68
N ILE A 184 -8.17 -20.02 12.49
CA ILE A 184 -7.88 -19.20 11.30
C ILE A 184 -8.31 -17.75 11.52
N LEU A 185 -9.47 -17.54 12.12
CA LEU A 185 -9.99 -16.21 12.45
C LEU A 185 -9.04 -15.45 13.39
N HIS A 186 -8.55 -16.14 14.43
CA HIS A 186 -7.56 -15.57 15.35
C HIS A 186 -6.28 -15.16 14.63
N LEU A 187 -5.72 -16.03 13.78
CA LEU A 187 -4.53 -15.73 12.99
C LEU A 187 -4.74 -14.50 12.10
N ARG A 188 -5.90 -14.39 11.42
CA ARG A 188 -6.22 -13.21 10.59
C ARG A 188 -6.30 -11.93 11.43
N SER A 189 -6.88 -12.00 12.63
CA SER A 189 -6.95 -10.85 13.54
C SER A 189 -5.56 -10.37 13.99
N GLU A 190 -4.67 -11.29 14.36
CA GLU A 190 -3.29 -10.93 14.72
C GLU A 190 -2.52 -10.33 13.53
N LEU A 191 -2.72 -10.88 12.34
CA LEU A 191 -2.08 -10.38 11.12
C LEU A 191 -2.62 -9.02 10.68
N SER A 192 -3.89 -8.71 10.98
CA SER A 192 -4.47 -7.38 10.75
C SER A 192 -3.70 -6.29 11.48
N ASN A 193 -3.37 -6.51 12.77
CA ASN A 193 -2.56 -5.56 13.54
C ASN A 193 -1.17 -5.37 12.92
N ARG A 194 -0.55 -6.46 12.43
CA ARG A 194 0.75 -6.40 11.78
C ARG A 194 0.69 -5.67 10.43
N GLU A 195 -0.42 -5.82 9.71
CA GLU A 195 -0.66 -5.07 8.49
C GLU A 195 -0.82 -3.58 8.76
N GLU A 196 -1.49 -3.18 9.85
CA GLU A 196 -1.51 -1.77 10.25
C GLU A 196 -0.10 -1.19 10.47
N GLU A 197 0.80 -1.96 11.09
CA GLU A 197 2.20 -1.54 11.25
C GLU A 197 2.94 -1.42 9.92
N ASN A 198 2.69 -2.34 8.97
CA ASN A 198 3.23 -2.27 7.62
C ASN A 198 2.79 -0.98 6.94
N ILE A 199 1.50 -0.65 7.04
CA ILE A 199 0.93 0.59 6.50
C ILE A 199 1.61 1.81 7.13
N ARG A 200 1.79 1.83 8.47
CA ARG A 200 2.52 2.92 9.16
C ARG A 200 3.96 3.07 8.67
N MET A 201 4.61 1.98 8.26
CA MET A 201 5.95 2.00 7.69
C MET A 201 5.96 2.56 6.26
N GLU A 202 4.97 2.24 5.42
CA GLU A 202 4.78 2.86 4.10
C GLU A 202 4.52 4.36 4.22
N ASP A 203 3.67 4.71 5.16
CA ASP A 203 3.38 6.08 5.57
C ASP A 203 4.65 6.88 5.91
N LYS A 204 5.61 6.23 6.57
CA LYS A 204 6.90 6.81 6.91
C LYS A 204 7.80 6.99 5.68
N ILE A 205 7.78 6.06 4.72
CA ILE A 205 8.47 6.21 3.43
C ILE A 205 7.98 7.48 2.73
N THR A 206 6.67 7.70 2.72
CA THR A 206 6.06 8.88 2.13
C THR A 206 6.41 10.15 2.90
N SER A 207 6.30 10.15 4.23
CA SER A 207 6.70 11.31 5.04
C SER A 207 8.17 11.71 4.82
N LEU A 208 9.08 10.74 4.69
CA LEU A 208 10.48 11.00 4.37
C LEU A 208 10.64 11.64 2.98
N TYR A 209 9.85 11.20 2.00
CA TYR A 209 9.84 11.81 0.67
C TYR A 209 9.37 13.28 0.71
N LEU A 210 8.30 13.59 1.43
CA LEU A 210 7.81 14.97 1.58
C LEU A 210 8.85 15.87 2.24
N ASN A 211 9.54 15.36 3.28
CA ASN A 211 10.65 16.08 3.92
C ASN A 211 11.82 16.33 2.95
N ILE A 212 12.12 15.38 2.07
CA ILE A 212 13.14 15.53 1.03
C ILE A 212 12.77 16.66 0.06
N LEU A 213 11.50 16.74 -0.35
CA LEU A 213 11.02 17.81 -1.23
C LEU A 213 11.14 19.19 -0.56
N ASP A 214 10.71 19.32 0.70
CA ASP A 214 10.84 20.57 1.46
C ASP A 214 12.30 21.01 1.64
N LEU A 215 13.19 20.07 1.96
CA LEU A 215 14.62 20.34 2.09
C LEU A 215 15.27 20.74 0.76
N LYS A 216 14.85 20.14 -0.37
CA LYS A 216 15.32 20.54 -1.70
C LYS A 216 14.88 21.94 -2.07
N GLU A 217 13.63 22.30 -1.75
CA GLU A 217 13.13 23.64 -2.00
C GLU A 217 13.87 24.69 -1.16
N LYS A 218 14.10 24.39 0.13
CA LYS A 218 14.94 25.22 1.01
C LYS A 218 16.35 25.37 0.46
N GLN A 219 16.98 24.27 0.01
CA GLN A 219 18.30 24.30 -0.60
C GLN A 219 18.34 25.17 -1.86
N GLN A 220 17.33 25.09 -2.74
CA GLN A 220 17.23 25.95 -3.92
C GLN A 220 17.07 27.43 -3.56
N ASN A 221 16.32 27.75 -2.51
CA ASN A 221 16.14 29.12 -2.03
C ASN A 221 17.42 29.66 -1.36
N THR A 222 18.11 28.85 -0.55
CA THR A 222 19.39 29.22 0.08
C THR A 222 20.51 29.33 -0.94
N ALA A 223 20.51 28.49 -1.99
CA ALA A 223 21.49 28.55 -3.08
C ALA A 223 21.44 29.86 -3.88
N LYS A 224 20.26 30.51 -3.96
CA LYS A 224 20.11 31.86 -4.54
C LYS A 224 20.75 32.97 -3.69
N ILE A 225 21.06 32.68 -2.42
CA ILE A 225 21.66 33.57 -1.41
C ILE A 225 23.08 33.07 -1.04
N ALA A 226 23.60 32.07 -1.75
CA ALA A 226 24.84 31.35 -1.46
C ALA A 226 26.11 32.19 -1.21
N PRO A 227 26.30 33.42 -1.77
CA PRO A 227 27.47 34.22 -1.45
C PRO A 227 27.58 34.65 0.02
N ILE A 228 26.55 34.44 0.86
CA ILE A 228 26.43 35.05 2.20
C ILE A 228 26.48 34.02 3.34
N LEU A 229 26.07 32.74 3.15
CA LEU A 229 25.93 31.74 4.25
C LEU A 229 26.30 30.28 3.87
N PRO A 230 27.60 29.93 3.76
CA PRO A 230 28.04 28.58 3.37
C PRO A 230 27.71 27.46 4.39
N MET A 231 27.63 27.76 5.69
CA MET A 231 27.33 26.78 6.75
C MET A 231 25.88 26.24 6.73
N GLU A 232 24.91 27.00 6.21
CA GLU A 232 23.51 26.58 6.13
C GLU A 232 23.25 25.63 4.96
N VAL A 233 24.03 25.77 3.88
CA VAL A 233 24.01 24.87 2.72
C VAL A 233 24.49 23.47 3.12
N ASP A 234 25.54 23.39 3.96
CA ASP A 234 26.11 22.11 4.40
C ASP A 234 25.19 21.36 5.39
N LYS A 235 24.55 22.09 6.33
CA LYS A 235 23.54 21.51 7.23
C LYS A 235 22.32 20.96 6.48
N THR A 236 21.82 21.72 5.49
CA THR A 236 20.67 21.29 4.67
C THR A 236 21.03 20.08 3.81
N SER A 237 22.25 20.04 3.25
CA SER A 237 22.76 18.92 2.47
C SER A 237 22.91 17.65 3.31
N HIS A 238 23.44 17.77 4.54
CA HIS A 238 23.55 16.65 5.46
C HIS A 238 22.17 16.11 5.89
N ALA A 239 21.23 16.98 6.22
CA ALA A 239 19.85 16.60 6.54
C ALA A 239 19.17 15.88 5.36
N LEU A 240 19.36 16.38 4.13
CA LEU A 240 18.83 15.78 2.92
C LEU A 240 19.38 14.36 2.69
N LYS A 241 20.71 14.19 2.79
CA LYS A 241 21.37 12.88 2.67
C LYS A 241 20.82 11.88 3.68
N LYS A 242 20.71 12.28 4.95
CA LYS A 242 20.15 11.44 6.02
C LYS A 242 18.73 10.98 5.72
N LYS A 243 17.87 11.86 5.20
CA LYS A 243 16.48 11.52 4.85
C LYS A 243 16.41 10.56 3.65
N TYR A 244 17.27 10.76 2.64
CA TYR A 244 17.41 9.82 1.52
C TYR A 244 17.81 8.42 1.99
N GLU A 245 18.82 8.31 2.85
CA GLU A 245 19.27 7.02 3.40
C GLU A 245 18.17 6.34 4.22
N GLN A 246 17.44 7.09 5.04
CA GLN A 246 16.29 6.56 5.80
C GLN A 246 15.21 6.00 4.86
N ARG A 247 14.86 6.73 3.79
CA ARG A 247 13.85 6.28 2.81
C ARG A 247 14.32 5.05 2.05
N LYS A 248 15.58 5.05 1.60
CA LYS A 248 16.19 3.91 0.89
C LYS A 248 16.15 2.64 1.73
N LYS A 249 16.54 2.70 3.00
CA LYS A 249 16.51 1.54 3.91
C LYS A 249 15.09 0.97 4.09
N LEU A 250 14.07 1.81 4.17
CA LEU A 250 12.68 1.35 4.27
C LEU A 250 12.18 0.73 2.96
N LEU A 251 12.52 1.32 1.81
CA LEU A 251 12.20 0.74 0.49
C LEU A 251 12.88 -0.62 0.27
N GLU A 252 14.14 -0.77 0.69
CA GLU A 252 14.84 -2.06 0.64
C GLU A 252 14.15 -3.10 1.54
N LYS A 253 13.64 -2.70 2.71
CA LYS A 253 12.84 -3.58 3.56
C LYS A 253 11.53 -3.99 2.88
N LYS A 254 10.82 -3.04 2.26
CA LYS A 254 9.60 -3.34 1.48
C LYS A 254 9.88 -4.34 0.37
N LYS A 255 10.92 -4.10 -0.45
CA LYS A 255 11.34 -5.02 -1.55
C LYS A 255 11.70 -6.42 -1.07
N LYS A 256 12.23 -6.57 0.14
CA LYS A 256 12.52 -7.87 0.76
C LYS A 256 11.29 -8.56 1.39
N GLY A 257 10.08 -8.01 1.20
CA GLY A 257 8.85 -8.59 1.74
C GLY A 257 8.72 -8.47 3.27
N HIS A 258 9.38 -7.48 3.88
CA HIS A 258 9.18 -7.19 5.32
C HIS A 258 7.86 -6.49 5.60
N PHE A 259 7.19 -5.98 4.57
CA PHE A 259 5.91 -5.25 4.66
C PHE A 259 4.76 -6.18 4.26
N LEU A 260 4.87 -7.45 4.64
CA LEU A 260 3.84 -8.46 4.43
C LEU A 260 3.48 -9.06 5.78
N ALA A 261 2.19 -9.11 6.07
CA ALA A 261 1.62 -9.82 7.21
C ALA A 261 1.67 -11.33 6.92
N ARG A 262 2.79 -11.94 7.28
CA ARG A 262 2.99 -13.39 7.20
C ARG A 262 2.73 -14.06 8.53
N THR A 263 2.04 -15.19 8.48
CA THR A 263 1.86 -16.06 9.64
C THR A 263 3.23 -16.54 10.13
N PRO A 264 3.52 -16.45 11.44
CA PRO A 264 4.76 -17.00 11.99
C PRO A 264 4.89 -18.49 11.67
N TYR A 265 6.10 -18.96 11.33
CA TYR A 265 6.32 -20.37 10.98
C TYR A 265 5.94 -21.33 12.10
N ARG A 266 6.07 -20.90 13.36
CA ARG A 266 5.59 -21.65 14.52
C ARG A 266 4.10 -21.93 14.46
N GLU A 267 3.27 -20.93 14.15
CA GLU A 267 1.81 -21.13 14.08
C GLU A 267 1.43 -22.08 12.94
N VAL A 268 2.11 -21.98 11.78
CA VAL A 268 1.91 -22.91 10.65
C VAL A 268 2.36 -24.32 11.01
N ALA A 269 3.52 -24.44 11.66
CA ALA A 269 4.10 -25.70 12.13
C ALA A 269 3.20 -26.40 13.15
N ASP A 270 2.71 -25.66 14.13
CA ASP A 270 1.80 -26.13 15.18
C ASP A 270 0.47 -26.60 14.60
N LEU A 271 -0.05 -25.89 13.59
CA LEU A 271 -1.31 -26.25 12.95
C LEU A 271 -1.17 -27.53 12.12
N ILE A 272 -0.07 -27.73 11.39
CA ILE A 272 0.10 -28.89 10.50
C ILE A 272 0.73 -30.11 11.20
N GLY A 273 1.43 -29.89 12.33
CA GLY A 273 2.18 -30.93 13.03
C GLY A 273 3.54 -31.25 12.39
N ILE A 274 4.24 -30.24 11.88
CA ILE A 274 5.60 -30.36 11.30
C ILE A 274 6.57 -29.41 12.00
N SER A 275 7.87 -29.51 11.72
CA SER A 275 8.85 -28.57 12.30
C SER A 275 8.86 -27.21 11.60
N GLU A 276 9.17 -26.14 12.34
CA GLU A 276 9.35 -24.78 11.77
C GLU A 276 10.37 -24.75 10.63
N GLY A 277 11.45 -25.53 10.74
CA GLY A 277 12.45 -25.67 9.69
C GLY A 277 11.87 -26.27 8.41
N ASN A 278 10.97 -27.24 8.52
CA ASN A 278 10.28 -27.82 7.37
C ASN A 278 9.34 -26.81 6.70
N VAL A 279 8.58 -26.03 7.49
CA VAL A 279 7.76 -24.92 6.99
C VAL A 279 8.64 -23.94 6.19
N SER A 280 9.75 -23.50 6.78
CA SER A 280 10.64 -22.53 6.14
C SER A 280 11.23 -23.03 4.81
N VAL A 281 11.75 -24.26 4.78
CA VAL A 281 12.37 -24.84 3.57
C VAL A 281 11.32 -25.09 2.49
N THR A 282 10.14 -25.56 2.88
CA THR A 282 9.02 -25.76 1.95
C THR A 282 8.57 -24.45 1.36
N LEU A 283 8.35 -23.42 2.19
CA LEU A 283 7.92 -22.11 1.73
C LEU A 283 8.93 -21.47 0.77
N LEU A 284 10.23 -21.56 1.07
CA LEU A 284 11.29 -21.05 0.19
C LEU A 284 11.22 -21.71 -1.20
N ARG A 285 11.17 -23.05 -1.24
CA ARG A 285 11.10 -23.81 -2.50
C ARG A 285 9.83 -23.51 -3.29
N LEU A 286 8.71 -23.32 -2.60
CA LEU A 286 7.44 -22.97 -3.24
C LEU A 286 7.48 -21.57 -3.84
N ILE A 287 8.01 -20.58 -3.12
CA ILE A 287 8.18 -19.23 -3.64
C ILE A 287 9.08 -19.25 -4.88
N GLU A 288 10.22 -19.94 -4.85
CA GLU A 288 11.09 -20.06 -6.03
C GLU A 288 10.41 -20.75 -7.22
N LYS A 289 9.61 -21.79 -6.98
CA LYS A 289 8.87 -22.50 -8.02
C LYS A 289 7.78 -21.62 -8.63
N ILE A 290 7.03 -20.90 -7.79
CA ILE A 290 5.98 -19.97 -8.21
C ILE A 290 6.59 -18.80 -8.99
N GLN A 291 7.69 -18.21 -8.51
CA GLN A 291 8.41 -17.13 -9.19
C GLN A 291 8.92 -17.52 -10.57
N LYS A 292 9.51 -18.71 -10.73
CA LYS A 292 9.97 -19.21 -12.03
C LYS A 292 8.85 -19.42 -13.05
N LYS A 293 7.63 -19.71 -12.59
CA LYS A 293 6.47 -19.96 -13.45
C LYS A 293 5.70 -18.69 -13.82
N LEU A 294 5.66 -17.74 -12.90
CA LEU A 294 4.94 -16.49 -13.11
C LEU A 294 5.75 -15.48 -13.91
N ASP A 295 7.05 -15.72 -14.12
CA ASP A 295 8.01 -14.83 -14.78
C ASP A 295 7.69 -13.36 -14.53
N PHE A 296 7.92 -12.91 -13.29
CA PHE A 296 7.66 -11.53 -12.88
C PHE A 296 8.55 -10.51 -13.61
N SER A 297 9.39 -10.92 -14.58
CA SER A 297 10.13 -10.00 -15.45
C SER A 297 9.24 -9.18 -16.38
N ASP A 298 8.02 -9.66 -16.66
CA ASP A 298 7.04 -8.96 -17.48
C ASP A 298 6.14 -8.01 -16.66
N LEU A 299 6.22 -8.09 -15.32
CA LEU A 299 5.50 -7.21 -14.40
C LEU A 299 6.46 -6.14 -13.88
N ASP A 300 6.59 -5.05 -14.64
CA ASP A 300 7.26 -3.82 -14.19
C ASP A 300 6.51 -3.23 -12.98
N PHE A 301 7.04 -3.46 -11.77
CA PHE A 301 6.60 -2.82 -10.51
C PHE A 301 7.49 -1.63 -10.10
#